data_AF-A0A2G2ZS62-F1
#
_entry.id   AF-A0A2G2ZS62-F1
#
_cell.length_a   1.000
_cell.length_b   1.000
_cell.length_c   1.000
_cell.angle_alpha   90.00
_cell.angle_beta   90.00
_cell.angle_gamma   90.00
#
_symmetry.space_group_name_H-M   'P 1'
#
loop_
_entity.id
_entity.type
_entity.pdbx_description
1 polymer ?
#
loop_
_entity_poly.entity_id
_entity_poly.type
_entity_poly.pdbx_seq_one_letter_code
_entity_poly.pdbx_strand_id
1 'polypeptide(L)'
;MTIKGKIYDVSTSKMFYGPGGSYAMFVGRDASRALAQLSFKPEYFNGSLDGLSDAQLEILQDWEYKFMSKYAWVGQLVPKKTLIENKTEEESVWNRTSAESIKSRYAAGE
;
A
#
# COMPACT_ATOMS: atom_id res chain seq x y z
N MET A 1 0.42 -13.28 2.43
CA MET A 1 0.61 -12.46 3.65
C MET A 1 1.50 -11.29 3.27
N THR A 2 1.30 -10.10 3.85
CA THR A 2 2.09 -8.92 3.47
C THR A 2 3.00 -8.46 4.59
N ILE A 3 4.27 -8.16 4.27
CA ILE A 3 5.27 -7.56 5.18
C ILE A 3 5.96 -6.42 4.44
N LYS A 4 5.92 -5.21 5.00
CA LYS A 4 6.41 -3.95 4.41
C LYS A 4 5.93 -3.75 2.97
N GLY A 5 4.64 -4.01 2.75
CA GLY A 5 4.02 -3.96 1.43
C GLY A 5 4.43 -5.09 0.47
N LYS A 6 5.35 -5.98 0.79
CA LYS A 6 5.69 -7.15 -0.03
C LYS A 6 4.77 -8.32 0.27
N ILE A 7 4.17 -8.89 -0.78
CA ILE A 7 3.25 -10.01 -0.70
C ILE A 7 4.04 -11.32 -0.82
N TYR A 8 3.95 -12.16 0.19
CA TYR A 8 4.55 -13.49 0.23
C TYR A 8 3.48 -14.57 0.10
N ASP A 9 3.75 -15.58 -0.73
CA ASP A 9 2.96 -16.80 -0.78
C ASP A 9 3.36 -17.74 0.36
N VAL A 10 2.43 -17.92 1.31
CA VAL A 10 2.59 -18.76 2.50
C VAL A 10 1.86 -20.11 2.37
N SER A 11 1.38 -20.45 1.17
CA SER A 11 0.62 -21.67 0.88
C SER A 11 1.38 -22.96 1.26
N THR A 12 2.70 -22.97 1.11
CA THR A 12 3.58 -24.09 1.51
C THR A 12 3.57 -24.36 3.01
N SER A 13 3.14 -23.40 3.82
CA SER A 13 3.02 -23.50 5.28
C SER A 13 1.55 -23.49 5.73
N LYS A 14 0.68 -24.19 4.99
CA LYS A 14 -0.78 -24.25 5.24
C LYS A 14 -1.17 -24.67 6.66
N MET A 15 -0.38 -25.50 7.35
CA MET A 15 -0.66 -25.87 8.74
C MET A 15 -0.66 -24.66 9.70
N PHE A 16 0.07 -23.60 9.35
CA PHE A 16 0.21 -22.39 10.16
C PHE A 16 -0.76 -21.29 9.70
N TYR A 17 -0.82 -21.08 8.38
CA TYR A 17 -1.55 -19.95 7.78
C TYR A 17 -2.92 -20.34 7.20
N GLY A 18 -3.21 -21.63 7.05
CA GLY A 18 -4.49 -22.11 6.56
C GLY A 18 -5.60 -22.01 7.61
N PRO A 19 -6.86 -22.30 7.24
CA PRO A 19 -7.99 -22.32 8.17
C PRO A 19 -7.70 -23.18 9.41
N GLY A 20 -7.93 -22.62 10.60
CA GLY A 20 -7.66 -23.29 11.88
C GLY A 20 -6.18 -23.26 12.33
N GLY A 21 -5.27 -22.76 11.50
CA GLY A 21 -3.86 -22.58 11.87
C GLY A 21 -3.65 -21.41 12.85
N SER A 22 -2.61 -21.49 13.67
CA SER A 22 -2.28 -20.48 14.69
C SER A 22 -1.96 -19.10 14.13
N TYR A 23 -1.59 -19.02 12.85
CA TYR A 23 -1.26 -17.77 12.15
C TYR A 23 -2.27 -17.46 11.03
N ALA A 24 -3.45 -18.09 11.03
CA ALA A 24 -4.49 -17.86 10.03
C ALA A 24 -4.89 -16.38 9.91
N MET A 25 -4.88 -15.64 11.02
CA MET A 25 -5.24 -14.22 11.05
C MET A 25 -4.28 -13.30 10.30
N PHE A 26 -3.07 -13.76 9.98
CA PHE A 26 -2.08 -13.00 9.20
C PHE A 26 -2.36 -13.03 7.70
N VAL A 27 -3.19 -13.97 7.23
CA VAL A 27 -3.46 -14.15 5.80
C VAL A 27 -4.38 -13.05 5.28
N GLY A 28 -4.09 -12.57 4.05
CA GLY A 28 -4.86 -11.52 3.39
C GLY A 28 -4.70 -10.12 4.00
N ARG A 29 -3.78 -9.94 4.96
CA ARG A 29 -3.56 -8.67 5.67
C ARG A 29 -2.10 -8.24 5.61
N ASP A 30 -1.89 -6.94 5.87
CA ASP A 30 -0.56 -6.42 6.16
C ASP A 30 -0.21 -6.62 7.62
N ALA A 31 0.76 -7.50 7.84
CA ALA A 31 1.21 -7.94 9.15
C ALA A 31 2.39 -7.14 9.69
N SER A 32 2.86 -6.10 8.98
CA SER A 32 4.11 -5.39 9.31
C SER A 32 4.13 -4.93 10.76
N ARG A 33 3.10 -4.20 11.19
CA ARG A 33 3.01 -3.68 12.56
C ARG A 33 2.81 -4.80 13.59
N ALA A 34 1.99 -5.80 13.27
CA ALA A 34 1.75 -6.96 14.14
C ALA A 34 3.05 -7.74 14.42
N LEU A 35 3.88 -7.95 13.39
CA LEU A 35 5.19 -8.60 13.51
C LEU A 35 6.19 -7.73 14.29
N ALA A 36 6.24 -6.43 14.01
CA ALA A 36 7.10 -5.49 14.73
C ALA A 36 6.81 -5.46 16.24
N GLN A 37 5.52 -5.57 16.60
CA GLN A 37 5.07 -5.58 18.00
C GLN A 37 4.96 -7.00 18.60
N LEU A 38 5.31 -8.04 17.87
CA LEU A 38 5.16 -9.45 18.28
C LEU A 38 3.76 -9.76 18.83
N SER A 39 2.73 -9.31 18.12
CA SER A 39 1.37 -9.28 18.63
C SER A 39 0.37 -9.89 17.66
N PHE A 40 -0.67 -10.51 18.23
CA PHE A 40 -1.83 -11.06 17.51
C PHE A 40 -3.06 -10.14 17.62
N LYS A 41 -2.88 -8.89 18.06
CA LYS A 41 -3.99 -7.95 18.22
C LYS A 41 -4.56 -7.53 16.85
N PRO A 42 -5.87 -7.71 16.59
CA PRO A 42 -6.50 -7.38 15.31
C PRO A 42 -6.25 -5.94 14.82
N GLU A 43 -6.15 -4.99 15.76
CA GLU A 43 -5.89 -3.58 15.50
C GLU A 43 -4.52 -3.31 14.86
N TYR A 44 -3.55 -4.23 14.97
CA TYR A 44 -2.22 -4.07 14.41
C TYR A 44 -2.07 -4.62 12.98
N PHE A 45 -3.12 -5.18 12.39
CA PHE A 45 -3.10 -5.65 11.00
C PHE A 45 -3.47 -4.53 10.01
N ASN A 46 -2.72 -3.42 10.08
CA ASN A 46 -2.96 -2.20 9.29
C ASN A 46 -1.74 -1.76 8.46
N GLY A 47 -0.58 -2.41 8.61
CA GLY A 47 0.64 -2.11 7.88
C GLY A 47 1.36 -0.80 8.25
N SER A 48 0.81 0.05 9.12
CA SER A 48 1.44 1.31 9.53
C SER A 48 2.67 1.06 10.39
N LEU A 49 3.79 1.67 9.98
CA LEU A 49 5.04 1.68 10.72
C LEU A 49 5.17 2.90 11.65
N ASP A 50 4.15 3.76 11.68
CA ASP A 50 4.17 5.02 12.42
C ASP A 50 4.18 4.76 13.93
N GLY A 51 5.11 5.42 14.62
CA GLY A 51 5.28 5.31 16.07
C GLY A 51 5.88 3.99 16.54
N LEU A 52 6.48 3.19 15.64
CA LEU A 52 7.32 2.07 16.04
C LEU A 52 8.70 2.57 16.49
N SER A 53 9.26 1.94 17.52
CA SER A 53 10.64 2.21 17.94
C SER A 53 11.66 1.52 17.03
N ASP A 54 12.92 1.95 17.08
CA ASP A 54 14.00 1.34 16.30
C ASP A 54 14.13 -0.17 16.56
N ALA A 55 14.00 -0.60 17.82
CA ALA A 55 14.02 -2.02 18.17
C ALA A 55 12.85 -2.79 17.53
N GLN A 56 11.65 -2.19 17.43
CA GLN A 56 10.51 -2.82 16.77
C GLN A 56 10.71 -2.89 15.24
N LEU A 57 11.37 -1.90 14.66
CA LEU A 57 11.73 -1.90 13.24
C LEU A 57 12.79 -2.96 12.93
N GLU A 58 13.75 -3.18 13.82
CA GLU A 58 14.74 -4.25 13.71
C GLU A 58 14.08 -5.64 13.76
N ILE A 59 13.17 -5.86 14.73
CA ILE A 59 12.36 -7.09 14.80
C ILE A 59 11.60 -7.33 13.49
N LEU A 60 10.99 -6.28 12.93
CA LEU A 60 10.29 -6.38 11.65
C LEU A 60 11.22 -6.73 10.49
N GLN A 61 12.42 -6.15 10.47
CA GLN A 61 13.43 -6.43 9.45
C GLN A 61 13.89 -7.89 9.52
N ASP A 62 14.10 -8.45 10.71
CA ASP A 62 14.40 -9.87 10.89
C ASP A 62 13.29 -10.77 10.35
N TRP A 63 12.03 -10.41 10.60
CA TRP A 63 10.90 -11.12 10.04
C TRP A 63 10.86 -11.03 8.52
N GLU A 64 11.15 -9.85 7.94
CA GLU A 64 11.26 -9.69 6.48
C GLU A 64 12.31 -10.63 5.90
N TYR A 65 13.52 -10.69 6.47
CA TYR A 65 14.57 -11.60 6.00
C TYR A 65 14.19 -13.08 6.10
N LYS A 66 13.60 -13.48 7.24
CA LYS A 66 13.09 -14.86 7.41
C LYS A 66 12.07 -15.21 6.34
N PHE A 67 11.17 -14.29 6.00
CA PHE A 67 10.16 -14.51 4.97
C PHE A 67 10.75 -14.52 3.56
N MET A 68 11.70 -13.63 3.25
CA MET A 68 12.39 -13.61 1.96
C MET A 68 13.13 -14.92 1.66
N SER A 69 13.70 -15.55 2.70
CA SER A 69 14.39 -16.83 2.56
C SER A 69 13.43 -18.02 2.41
N LYS A 70 12.27 -17.99 3.09
CA LYS A 70 11.37 -19.14 3.20
C LYS A 70 10.24 -19.16 2.17
N TYR A 71 9.75 -18.00 1.75
CA TYR A 71 8.54 -17.88 0.94
C TYR A 71 8.79 -17.10 -0.34
N ALA A 72 8.09 -17.49 -1.40
CA ALA A 72 8.15 -16.76 -2.66
C ALA A 72 7.52 -15.37 -2.51
N TRP A 73 8.23 -14.35 -2.98
CA TRP A 73 7.67 -13.02 -3.19
C TRP A 73 6.82 -13.03 -4.46
N VAL A 74 5.54 -12.67 -4.34
CA VAL A 74 4.54 -12.78 -5.42
C VAL A 74 3.92 -11.45 -5.83
N GLY A 75 4.34 -10.34 -5.22
CA GLY A 75 3.86 -9.00 -5.62
C GLY A 75 4.01 -7.94 -4.54
N GLN A 76 3.50 -6.75 -4.82
CA GLN A 76 3.57 -5.61 -3.92
C GLN A 76 2.17 -5.02 -3.70
N LEU A 77 1.86 -4.66 -2.46
CA LEU A 77 0.63 -4.00 -2.09
C LEU A 77 0.65 -2.57 -2.63
N VAL A 78 -0.33 -2.23 -3.46
CA VAL A 78 -0.51 -0.87 -3.98
C VAL A 78 -1.30 -0.07 -2.95
N PRO A 79 -0.78 1.08 -2.46
CA PRO A 79 -1.54 1.96 -1.61
C PRO A 79 -2.84 2.36 -2.31
N LYS A 80 -3.96 2.37 -1.59
CA LYS A 80 -5.19 2.93 -2.16
C LYS A 80 -4.89 4.39 -2.50
N LYS A 81 -4.93 4.72 -3.79
CA LYS A 81 -4.97 6.10 -4.24
C LYS A 81 -6.26 6.67 -3.67
N THR A 82 -6.17 7.43 -2.59
CA THR A 82 -7.25 8.30 -2.19
C THR A 82 -7.52 9.17 -3.40
N LEU A 83 -8.75 9.11 -3.93
CA LEU A 83 -9.25 10.12 -4.84
C LEU A 83 -9.36 11.40 -4.02
N ILE A 84 -8.23 12.03 -3.73
CA ILE A 84 -8.22 13.45 -3.44
C ILE A 84 -8.55 14.05 -4.79
N GLU A 85 -9.77 14.59 -4.89
CA GLU A 85 -10.19 15.43 -5.99
C GLU A 85 -9.17 16.57 -6.13
N ASN A 86 -8.17 16.40 -6.99
CA ASN A 86 -7.46 17.53 -7.58
C ASN A 86 -8.42 18.15 -8.61
N LYS A 87 -9.52 18.74 -8.13
CA LYS A 87 -10.49 19.48 -8.95
C LYS A 87 -9.95 20.87 -9.36
N THR A 88 -8.65 21.10 -9.30
CA THR A 88 -8.07 22.44 -9.51
C THR A 88 -7.18 22.53 -10.76
N GLU A 89 -6.75 21.41 -11.36
CA GLU A 89 -5.85 21.47 -12.52
C GLU A 89 -6.56 21.24 -13.86
N GLU A 90 -7.62 20.42 -13.91
CA GLU A 90 -8.32 20.12 -15.17
C GLU A 90 -9.25 21.26 -15.63
N GLU A 91 -9.85 22.04 -14.70
CA GLU A 91 -10.64 23.24 -15.05
C GLU A 91 -9.75 24.40 -15.57
N SER A 92 -8.46 24.42 -15.25
CA SER A 92 -7.54 25.48 -15.69
C SER A 92 -7.14 25.36 -17.17
N VAL A 93 -7.08 24.13 -17.68
CA VAL A 93 -6.63 23.83 -19.05
C VAL A 93 -7.74 24.13 -20.07
N TRP A 94 -9.00 23.83 -19.75
CA TRP A 94 -10.12 24.19 -20.64
C TRP A 94 -10.34 25.70 -20.73
N ASN A 95 -10.13 26.42 -19.62
CA ASN A 95 -10.31 27.87 -19.57
C ASN A 95 -9.26 28.65 -20.37
N ARG A 96 -7.99 28.21 -20.38
CA ARG A 96 -6.94 28.83 -21.22
C ARG A 96 -7.15 28.56 -22.71
N THR A 97 -7.47 27.31 -23.05
CA THR A 97 -7.67 26.92 -24.46
C THR A 97 -8.91 27.56 -25.08
N SER A 98 -9.99 27.74 -24.31
CA SER A 98 -11.20 28.45 -24.79
C SER A 98 -10.98 29.95 -24.97
N ALA A 99 -10.24 30.62 -24.07
CA ALA A 99 -10.00 32.06 -24.17
C ALA A 99 -9.11 32.46 -25.35
N GLU A 100 -8.14 31.61 -25.73
CA GLU A 100 -7.27 31.83 -26.89
C GLU A 100 -7.99 31.53 -28.22
N SER A 101 -8.87 30.52 -28.26
CA SER A 101 -9.64 30.18 -29.45
C SER A 101 -10.67 31.26 -29.84
N ILE A 102 -11.23 31.98 -28.85
CA ILE A 102 -12.20 33.06 -29.11
C ILE A 102 -11.48 34.33 -29.61
N LYS A 103 -10.29 34.67 -29.10
CA LYS A 103 -9.54 35.85 -29.58
C LYS A 103 -9.05 35.72 -31.03
N SER A 104 -8.78 34.50 -31.51
CA SER A 104 -8.34 34.28 -32.89
C SER A 104 -9.45 34.44 -33.94
N ARG A 105 -10.73 34.40 -33.56
CA ARG A 105 -11.85 34.52 -34.53
C ARG A 105 -12.30 35.96 -34.79
N TYR A 106 -11.87 36.92 -33.98
CA TYR A 106 -12.21 38.34 -34.15
C TYR A 106 -11.07 39.19 -34.75
N ALA A 107 -9.89 38.59 -35.01
CA ALA A 107 -8.73 39.30 -35.56
C ALA A 107 -8.56 39.13 -37.08
N ALA A 108 -9.46 38.39 -37.75
CA ALA A 108 -9.44 38.18 -39.20
C ALA A 108 -10.86 38.30 -39.75
N GLY A 109 -11.27 39.52 -40.11
CA GLY A 109 -12.58 39.80 -40.70
C GLY A 109 -12.86 41.29 -40.82
N GLU A 110 -12.06 41.97 -41.65
CA GLU A 110 -12.52 43.11 -42.47
C GLU A 110 -13.13 42.55 -43.76
#